data_AF-A0A645GA88-F1
#
_entry.id   AF-A0A645GA88-F1
#
_cell.length_a   1.000
_cell.length_b   1.000
_cell.length_c   1.000
_cell.angle_alpha   90.00
_cell.angle_beta   90.00
_cell.angle_gamma   90.00
#
_symmetry.space_group_name_H-M   'P 1'
#
loop_
_entity.id
_entity.type
_entity.pdbx_description
1 polymer ?
#
loop_
_entity_poly.entity_id
_entity_poly.type
_entity_poly.pdbx_seq_one_letter_code
_entity_poly.pdbx_strand_id
1 'polypeptide(L)'
;MGANVGGAISECVAYLLFILLIYDVKLDFKKVILLGFAAVAVVAIFAFLDIVSGSESHLGMFVQQILLNGPMAIIQTFTRKIQMNIKLAQTSVWVNILLAGIAIIAVFIFRPSKHFRDIAKRYPALFKGFVASMVGCIVTLLVNDSGIVAASTASIYILIPVIIISINMIIFGDINQEKLK
;
A
#
# COMPACT_ATOMS: atom_id res chain seq x y z
N MET A 1 -1.80 15.96 -10.40
CA MET A 1 -2.31 16.72 -9.23
C MET A 1 -2.95 15.82 -8.16
N GLY A 2 -2.84 14.49 -8.21
CA GLY A 2 -3.27 13.60 -7.12
C GLY A 2 -2.28 12.49 -6.74
N ALA A 3 -1.04 12.55 -7.22
CA ALA A 3 0.03 11.59 -6.88
C ALA A 3 0.43 11.65 -5.39
N ASN A 4 0.55 12.86 -4.81
CA ASN A 4 1.01 13.01 -3.42
C ASN A 4 -0.07 12.67 -2.40
N VAL A 5 -1.33 13.05 -2.66
CA VAL A 5 -2.45 12.79 -1.73
C VAL A 5 -2.76 11.30 -1.66
N GLY A 6 -2.77 10.62 -2.81
CA GLY A 6 -2.99 9.17 -2.87
C GLY A 6 -1.89 8.38 -2.15
N GLY A 7 -0.63 8.80 -2.31
CA GLY A 7 0.51 8.23 -1.57
C GLY A 7 0.33 8.38 -0.05
N ALA A 8 0.06 9.60 0.42
CA ALA A 8 -0.12 9.89 1.85
C ALA A 8 -1.27 9.08 2.48
N ILE A 9 -2.43 8.98 1.82
CA ILE A 9 -3.54 8.14 2.29
C ILE A 9 -3.08 6.68 2.44
N SER A 10 -2.40 6.17 1.42
CA SER A 10 -2.01 4.75 1.36
C SER A 10 -0.96 4.41 2.42
N GLU A 11 0.02 5.28 2.62
CA GLU A 11 1.05 5.15 3.66
C GLU A 11 0.43 5.25 5.05
N CYS A 12 -0.49 6.19 5.29
CA CYS A 12 -1.20 6.30 6.56
C CYS A 12 -1.98 5.02 6.87
N VAL A 13 -2.72 4.49 5.89
CA VAL A 13 -3.48 3.24 6.06
C VAL A 13 -2.54 2.07 6.36
N ALA A 14 -1.46 1.92 5.58
CA ALA A 14 -0.50 0.83 5.77
C ALA A 14 0.17 0.92 7.15
N TYR A 15 0.60 2.11 7.57
CA TYR A 15 1.29 2.31 8.83
C TYR A 15 0.37 2.11 10.04
N LEU A 16 -0.85 2.66 10.02
CA LEU A 16 -1.83 2.43 11.07
C LEU A 16 -2.20 0.96 11.21
N LEU A 17 -2.39 0.28 10.07
CA LEU A 17 -2.65 -1.17 10.06
C LEU A 17 -1.48 -1.95 10.65
N PHE A 18 -0.24 -1.59 10.28
CA PHE A 18 0.96 -2.23 10.81
C PHE A 18 1.05 -2.09 12.34
N ILE A 19 0.79 -0.89 12.88
CA ILE A 19 0.75 -0.65 14.32
C ILE A 19 -0.28 -1.57 14.99
N LEU A 20 -1.51 -1.61 14.48
CA LEU A 20 -2.57 -2.46 15.05
C LEU A 20 -2.18 -3.94 15.05
N LEU A 21 -1.55 -4.41 13.96
CA LEU A 21 -1.09 -5.79 13.86
C LEU A 21 0.06 -6.06 14.85
N ILE A 22 1.03 -5.15 15.01
CA ILE A 22 2.13 -5.31 15.98
C ILE A 22 1.60 -5.48 17.40
N TYR A 23 0.62 -4.67 17.80
CA TYR A 23 0.01 -4.74 19.12
C TYR A 23 -1.08 -5.83 19.27
N ASP A 24 -1.19 -6.75 18.29
CA ASP A 24 -2.14 -7.86 18.29
C ASP A 24 -3.61 -7.43 18.51
N VAL A 25 -3.94 -6.23 18.04
CA VAL A 25 -5.30 -5.70 18.10
C VAL A 25 -6.17 -6.49 17.13
N LYS A 26 -7.19 -7.18 17.65
CA LYS A 26 -8.18 -7.88 16.82
C LYS A 26 -8.86 -6.89 15.87
N LEU A 27 -8.71 -7.09 14.56
CA LEU A 27 -9.34 -6.25 13.55
C LEU A 27 -10.82 -6.60 13.42
N ASP A 28 -11.68 -5.78 14.00
CA ASP A 28 -13.12 -5.84 13.75
C ASP A 28 -13.48 -4.91 12.58
N PHE A 29 -14.61 -5.18 11.91
CA PHE A 29 -15.12 -4.33 10.82
C PHE A 29 -15.19 -2.83 11.22
N LYS A 30 -15.57 -2.55 12.48
CA LYS A 30 -15.58 -1.19 13.04
C LYS A 30 -14.20 -0.54 13.05
N LYS A 31 -13.15 -1.30 13.36
CA LYS A 31 -11.77 -0.81 13.40
C LYS A 31 -11.23 -0.56 12.00
N VAL A 32 -11.60 -1.39 11.02
CA VAL A 32 -11.26 -1.17 9.61
C VAL A 32 -11.88 0.14 9.09
N ILE A 33 -13.16 0.37 9.38
CA ILE A 33 -13.83 1.64 9.03
C ILE A 33 -13.15 2.82 9.73
N LEU A 34 -12.87 2.70 11.04
CA LEU A 34 -12.20 3.75 11.81
C LEU A 34 -10.82 4.09 11.24
N LEU A 35 -10.08 3.08 10.76
CA LEU A 35 -8.77 3.25 10.14
C LEU A 35 -8.87 4.03 8.83
N GLY A 36 -9.88 3.72 8.00
CA GLY A 36 -10.20 4.51 6.82
C GLY A 36 -10.53 5.97 7.16
N PHE A 37 -11.37 6.20 8.16
CA PHE A 37 -11.69 7.56 8.63
C PHE A 37 -10.47 8.29 9.20
N ALA A 38 -9.62 7.61 9.97
CA ALA A 38 -8.40 8.18 10.54
C ALA A 38 -7.44 8.61 9.43
N ALA A 39 -7.24 7.78 8.40
CA ALA A 39 -6.40 8.14 7.25
C ALA A 39 -6.94 9.37 6.50
N VAL A 40 -8.26 9.42 6.26
CA VAL A 40 -8.89 10.59 5.62
C VAL A 40 -8.76 11.84 6.50
N ALA A 41 -8.95 11.72 7.82
CA ALA A 41 -8.82 12.82 8.76
C ALA A 41 -7.39 13.37 8.82
N VAL A 42 -6.38 12.50 8.88
CA VAL A 42 -4.96 12.89 8.85
C VAL A 42 -4.66 13.68 7.56
N VAL A 43 -5.12 13.17 6.42
CA VAL A 43 -4.91 13.83 5.12
C VAL A 43 -5.66 15.16 5.04
N ALA A 44 -6.87 15.26 5.60
CA ALA A 44 -7.62 16.51 5.67
C ALA A 44 -6.93 17.55 6.57
N ILE A 45 -6.34 17.13 7.69
CA ILE A 45 -5.55 18.01 8.57
C ILE A 45 -4.32 18.54 7.83
N PHE A 46 -3.56 17.67 7.15
CA PHE A 46 -2.42 18.11 6.34
C PHE A 46 -2.84 19.07 5.23
N ALA A 47 -3.95 18.79 4.53
CA ALA A 47 -4.49 19.69 3.52
C ALA A 47 -4.89 21.05 4.10
N PHE A 48 -5.51 21.08 5.28
CA PHE A 48 -5.89 22.30 5.97
C PHE A 48 -4.67 23.11 6.40
N LEU A 49 -3.66 22.45 6.97
CA LEU A 49 -2.40 23.10 7.36
C LEU A 49 -1.71 23.72 6.14
N ASP A 50 -1.71 23.03 4.99
CA ASP A 50 -1.14 23.54 3.74
C ASP A 50 -1.85 24.82 3.27
N ILE A 51 -3.19 24.86 3.35
CA ILE A 51 -3.99 26.04 2.99
C ILE A 51 -3.70 27.22 3.93
N VAL A 52 -3.63 26.97 5.23
CA VAL A 52 -3.37 28.00 6.25
C VAL A 52 -1.93 28.52 6.17
N SER A 53 -0.99 27.70 5.72
CA SER A 53 0.42 28.07 5.57
C SER A 53 0.69 29.00 4.39
N GLY A 54 -0.29 29.20 3.49
CA GLY A 54 -0.13 30.01 2.28
C GLY A 54 0.84 29.41 1.26
N SER A 55 1.23 28.14 1.42
CA SER A 55 2.01 27.41 0.43
C SER A 55 1.20 27.23 -0.86
N GLU A 56 1.84 27.39 -2.02
CA GLU A 56 1.26 26.98 -3.32
C GLU A 56 1.22 25.46 -3.43
N SER A 57 0.50 24.82 -2.51
CA SER A 57 0.36 23.40 -2.50
C SER A 57 -0.66 22.95 -3.54
N HIS A 58 -0.37 21.79 -4.13
CA HIS A 58 -1.27 21.15 -5.07
C HIS A 58 -2.65 20.86 -4.46
N LEU A 59 -2.73 20.68 -3.14
CA LEU A 59 -3.98 20.50 -2.40
C LEU A 59 -4.75 21.82 -2.27
N GLY A 60 -4.08 22.92 -1.92
CA GLY A 60 -4.69 24.25 -1.84
C GLY A 60 -5.27 24.70 -3.18
N MET A 61 -4.50 24.51 -4.26
CA MET A 61 -4.95 24.80 -5.64
C MET A 61 -6.17 23.96 -6.05
N PHE A 62 -6.23 22.68 -5.65
CA PHE A 62 -7.36 21.80 -5.94
C PHE A 62 -8.63 22.21 -5.17
N VAL A 63 -8.49 22.55 -3.88
CA VAL A 63 -9.61 23.05 -3.07
C VAL A 63 -10.13 24.38 -3.63
N GLN A 64 -9.23 25.27 -4.05
CA GLN A 64 -9.60 26.53 -4.68
C GLN A 64 -10.32 26.31 -6.03
N GLN A 65 -9.89 25.31 -6.83
CA GLN A 65 -10.60 24.92 -8.04
C GLN A 65 -12.01 24.38 -7.77
N ILE A 66 -12.22 23.63 -6.69
CA ILE A 66 -13.55 23.15 -6.29
C ILE A 66 -14.44 24.31 -5.84
N LEU A 67 -13.88 25.26 -5.08
CA LEU A 67 -14.60 26.45 -4.64
C LEU A 67 -15.00 27.36 -5.82
N LEU A 68 -14.13 27.48 -6.84
CA LEU A 68 -14.36 28.35 -7.99
C LEU A 68 -15.20 27.70 -9.12
N ASN A 69 -14.98 26.41 -9.41
CA ASN A 69 -15.62 25.71 -10.53
C ASN A 69 -16.75 24.75 -10.09
N GLY A 70 -17.03 24.69 -8.79
CA GLY A 70 -18.03 23.82 -8.22
C GLY A 70 -17.65 22.32 -8.25
N PRO A 71 -18.60 21.43 -7.91
CA PRO A 71 -18.35 19.98 -7.78
C PRO A 71 -17.94 19.30 -9.10
N MET A 72 -18.10 19.96 -10.25
CA MET A 72 -17.66 19.45 -11.55
C MET A 72 -16.14 19.25 -11.63
N ALA A 73 -15.34 20.04 -10.91
CA ALA A 73 -13.89 19.87 -10.83
C ALA A 73 -13.49 18.51 -10.21
N ILE A 74 -14.31 17.99 -9.29
CA ILE A 74 -14.12 16.68 -8.66
C ILE A 74 -14.27 15.59 -9.73
N ILE A 75 -15.36 15.63 -10.49
CA ILE A 75 -15.66 14.64 -11.53
C ILE A 75 -14.56 14.64 -12.60
N GLN A 76 -14.13 15.81 -13.07
CA GLN A 76 -13.05 15.92 -14.07
C GLN A 76 -11.72 15.34 -13.55
N THR A 77 -11.42 15.55 -12.27
CA THR A 77 -10.21 15.02 -11.64
C THR A 77 -10.24 13.49 -11.57
N PHE A 78 -11.37 12.91 -11.15
CA PHE A 78 -11.55 11.46 -11.12
C PHE A 78 -11.51 10.84 -12.53
N THR A 79 -12.16 11.45 -13.51
CA THR A 79 -12.11 10.99 -14.91
C THR A 79 -10.68 10.95 -15.45
N ARG A 80 -9.89 12.00 -15.18
CA ARG A 80 -8.48 12.06 -15.60
C ARG A 80 -7.62 11.00 -14.90
N LYS A 81 -7.87 10.72 -13.60
CA LYS A 81 -7.21 9.63 -12.85
C LYS A 81 -7.50 8.25 -13.47
N ILE A 82 -8.75 7.99 -13.81
CA ILE A 82 -9.18 6.72 -14.41
C ILE A 82 -8.53 6.54 -15.79
N GLN A 83 -8.59 7.57 -16.64
CA GLN A 83 -7.97 7.53 -17.97
C GLN A 83 -6.47 7.27 -17.90
N MET A 84 -5.77 7.85 -16.92
CA MET A 84 -4.33 7.62 -16.75
C MET A 84 -4.02 6.19 -16.32
N ASN A 85 -4.78 5.62 -15.37
CA ASN A 85 -4.62 4.21 -14.98
C ASN A 85 -4.96 3.26 -16.13
N ILE A 86 -5.99 3.53 -16.94
CA ILE A 86 -6.31 2.73 -18.13
C ILE A 86 -5.17 2.79 -19.17
N LYS A 87 -4.64 3.99 -19.43
CA LYS A 87 -3.49 4.15 -20.33
C LYS A 87 -2.29 3.36 -19.84
N LEU A 88 -1.95 3.48 -18.56
CA LEU A 88 -0.87 2.71 -17.94
C LEU A 88 -1.14 1.20 -18.00
N ALA A 89 -2.40 0.78 -17.80
CA ALA A 89 -2.85 -0.61 -17.91
C ALA A 89 -2.60 -1.22 -19.31
N GLN A 90 -2.67 -0.40 -20.36
CA GLN A 90 -2.57 -0.86 -21.74
C GLN A 90 -1.17 -0.72 -22.34
N THR A 91 -0.37 0.22 -21.85
CA THR A 91 0.87 0.64 -22.55
C THR A 91 2.15 0.44 -21.75
N SER A 92 2.06 0.02 -20.48
CA SER A 92 3.21 0.04 -19.59
C SER A 92 3.64 -1.32 -19.07
N VAL A 93 4.97 -1.54 -19.05
CA VAL A 93 5.62 -2.71 -18.43
C VAL A 93 5.22 -2.86 -16.94
N TRP A 94 4.88 -1.75 -16.28
CA TRP A 94 4.46 -1.72 -14.88
C TRP A 94 3.26 -2.59 -14.57
N VAL A 95 2.39 -2.86 -15.54
CA VAL A 95 1.23 -3.74 -15.38
C VAL A 95 1.67 -5.18 -15.21
N ASN A 96 2.63 -5.63 -16.00
CA ASN A 96 3.19 -6.98 -15.88
C ASN A 96 3.89 -7.14 -14.53
N ILE A 97 4.58 -6.10 -14.05
CA ILE A 97 5.19 -6.09 -12.72
C ILE A 97 4.11 -6.16 -11.63
N LEU A 98 3.01 -5.41 -11.76
CA LEU A 98 1.90 -5.44 -10.81
C LEU A 98 1.28 -6.84 -10.76
N LEU A 99 0.97 -7.42 -11.92
CA LEU A 99 0.39 -8.74 -12.05
C LEU A 99 1.32 -9.83 -11.49
N ALA A 100 2.62 -9.75 -11.75
CA ALA A 100 3.61 -10.64 -11.15
C ALA A 100 3.65 -10.48 -9.64
N GLY A 101 3.63 -9.25 -9.13
CA GLY A 101 3.58 -8.97 -7.68
C GLY A 101 2.34 -9.56 -7.02
N ILE A 102 1.15 -9.33 -7.60
CA ILE A 102 -0.12 -9.90 -7.15
C ILE A 102 -0.09 -11.43 -7.21
N ALA A 103 0.47 -12.03 -8.27
CA ALA A 103 0.56 -13.47 -8.41
C ALA A 103 1.45 -14.10 -7.33
N ILE A 104 2.63 -13.53 -7.07
CA ILE A 104 3.54 -14.00 -6.01
C ILE A 104 2.87 -13.89 -4.64
N ILE A 105 2.23 -12.74 -4.38
CA ILE A 105 1.44 -12.49 -3.18
C ILE A 105 0.33 -13.55 -3.02
N ALA A 106 -0.43 -13.82 -4.08
CA ALA A 106 -1.54 -14.77 -4.07
C ALA A 106 -1.03 -16.19 -3.80
N VAL A 107 0.11 -16.57 -4.39
CA VAL A 107 0.76 -17.86 -4.11
C VAL A 107 1.11 -17.96 -2.62
N PHE A 108 1.69 -16.92 -2.02
CA PHE A 108 2.01 -16.91 -0.59
C PHE A 108 0.79 -17.02 0.32
N ILE A 109 -0.35 -16.42 -0.06
CA ILE A 109 -1.60 -16.47 0.72
C ILE A 109 -2.33 -17.81 0.57
N PHE A 110 -2.53 -18.29 -0.66
CA PHE A 110 -3.37 -19.47 -0.94
C PHE A 110 -2.59 -20.79 -0.81
N ARG A 111 -1.27 -20.77 -1.02
CA ARG A 111 -0.40 -21.92 -0.79
C ARG A 111 0.81 -21.51 0.05
N PRO A 112 0.60 -21.18 1.34
CA PRO A 112 1.70 -20.86 2.24
C PRO A 112 2.58 -22.10 2.36
N SER A 113 3.79 -22.05 1.78
CA SER A 113 4.78 -23.11 1.92
C SER A 113 5.10 -23.33 3.40
N LYS A 114 5.59 -24.52 3.76
CA LYS A 114 6.03 -24.79 5.14
C LYS A 114 7.00 -23.71 5.63
N HIS A 115 7.95 -23.34 4.77
CA HIS A 115 8.88 -22.23 5.03
C HIS A 115 8.16 -20.92 5.28
N PHE A 116 7.15 -20.53 4.48
CA PHE A 116 6.40 -19.30 4.69
C PHE A 116 5.68 -19.25 6.05
N ARG A 117 5.12 -20.40 6.47
CA ARG A 117 4.54 -20.55 7.83
C ARG A 117 5.61 -20.44 8.92
N ASP A 118 6.82 -20.94 8.67
CA ASP A 118 7.93 -20.82 9.60
C ASP A 118 8.45 -19.37 9.67
N ILE A 119 8.44 -18.60 8.56
CA ILE A 119 8.71 -17.15 8.58
C ILE A 119 7.71 -16.45 9.49
N ALA A 120 6.41 -16.75 9.32
CA ALA A 120 5.35 -16.13 10.11
C ALA A 120 5.51 -16.41 11.62
N LYS A 121 6.02 -17.59 11.98
CA LYS A 121 6.30 -17.96 13.39
C LYS A 121 7.61 -17.37 13.91
N ARG A 122 8.67 -17.41 13.12
CA ARG A 122 10.03 -17.01 13.52
C ARG A 122 10.23 -15.50 13.49
N TYR A 123 9.55 -14.81 12.57
CA TYR A 123 9.61 -13.36 12.38
C TYR A 123 8.19 -12.75 12.29
N PRO A 124 7.41 -12.79 13.38
CA PRO A 124 6.02 -12.34 13.38
C PRO A 124 5.88 -10.86 13.02
N ALA A 125 6.81 -10.00 13.46
CA ALA A 125 6.81 -8.58 13.11
C ALA A 125 7.00 -8.33 11.60
N LEU A 126 7.91 -9.08 10.95
CA LEU A 126 8.10 -8.98 9.49
C LEU A 126 6.86 -9.44 8.74
N PHE A 127 6.21 -10.52 9.21
CA PHE A 127 4.99 -11.02 8.60
C PHE A 127 3.82 -10.03 8.74
N LYS A 128 3.65 -9.42 9.92
CA LYS A 128 2.67 -8.36 10.16
C LYS A 128 2.93 -7.14 9.27
N GLY A 129 4.21 -6.77 9.06
CA GLY A 129 4.64 -5.73 8.13
C GLY A 129 4.31 -6.06 6.68
N PHE A 130 4.60 -7.28 6.24
CA PHE A 130 4.25 -7.76 4.91
C PHE A 130 2.74 -7.64 4.63
N VAL A 131 1.90 -8.07 5.57
CA VAL A 131 0.43 -7.97 5.46
C VAL A 131 -0.02 -6.50 5.38
N ALA A 132 0.52 -5.64 6.26
CA ALA A 132 0.17 -4.23 6.26
C ALA A 132 0.56 -3.52 4.94
N SER A 133 1.77 -3.80 4.44
CA SER A 133 2.26 -3.22 3.19
C SER A 133 1.50 -3.75 1.97
N MET A 134 1.07 -5.02 1.98
CA MET A 134 0.18 -5.56 0.96
C MET A 134 -1.15 -4.79 0.87
N VAL A 135 -1.78 -4.52 2.01
CA VAL A 135 -3.00 -3.70 2.06
C VAL A 135 -2.69 -2.29 1.56
N GLY A 136 -1.54 -1.72 1.95
CA GLY A 136 -1.04 -0.45 1.43
C GLY A 136 -0.91 -0.41 -0.09
N CYS A 137 -0.42 -1.47 -0.73
CA CYS A 137 -0.35 -1.58 -2.19
C CYS A 137 -1.74 -1.57 -2.84
N ILE A 138 -2.72 -2.27 -2.25
CA ILE A 138 -4.10 -2.29 -2.73
C ILE A 138 -4.71 -0.89 -2.61
N VAL A 139 -4.54 -0.23 -1.47
CA VAL A 139 -5.03 1.13 -1.27
C VAL A 139 -4.36 2.09 -2.26
N THR A 140 -3.04 2.02 -2.42
CA THR A 140 -2.27 2.80 -3.40
C THR A 140 -2.82 2.66 -4.81
N LEU A 141 -3.13 1.44 -5.23
CA LEU A 141 -3.70 1.16 -6.55
C LEU A 141 -5.05 1.87 -6.75
N LEU A 142 -5.87 1.97 -5.70
CA LEU A 142 -7.20 2.57 -5.74
C LEU A 142 -7.19 4.10 -5.67
N VAL A 143 -6.30 4.69 -4.87
CA VAL A 143 -6.36 6.13 -4.56
C VAL A 143 -5.37 6.99 -5.37
N ASN A 144 -4.31 6.39 -5.91
CA ASN A 144 -3.23 7.12 -6.58
C ASN A 144 -3.50 7.34 -8.09
N ASP A 145 -3.12 8.52 -8.61
CA ASP A 145 -3.22 8.87 -10.04
C ASP A 145 -2.45 7.88 -10.93
N SER A 146 -1.31 7.39 -10.45
CA SER A 146 -0.50 6.35 -11.08
C SER A 146 -0.49 5.08 -10.22
N GLY A 147 -1.68 4.65 -9.80
CA GLY A 147 -1.88 3.50 -8.91
C GLY A 147 -1.12 2.26 -9.35
N ILE A 148 -1.12 1.93 -10.64
CA ILE A 148 -0.39 0.78 -11.17
C ILE A 148 1.10 0.89 -10.91
N VAL A 149 1.72 2.03 -11.24
CA VAL A 149 3.18 2.23 -11.07
C VAL A 149 3.56 2.27 -9.58
N ALA A 150 2.78 2.99 -8.79
CA ALA A 150 3.02 3.15 -7.35
C ALA A 150 2.83 1.82 -6.59
N ALA A 151 1.79 1.04 -6.91
CA ALA A 151 1.58 -0.28 -6.31
C ALA A 151 2.65 -1.28 -6.77
N SER A 152 3.06 -1.25 -8.04
CA SER A 152 4.15 -2.10 -8.55
C SER A 152 5.46 -1.82 -7.83
N THR A 153 5.86 -0.55 -7.74
CA THR A 153 7.09 -0.16 -7.03
C THR A 153 7.05 -0.54 -5.56
N ALA A 154 5.94 -0.27 -4.86
CA ALA A 154 5.76 -0.70 -3.47
C ALA A 154 5.84 -2.23 -3.33
N SER A 155 5.25 -2.99 -4.25
CA SER A 155 5.30 -4.46 -4.23
C SER A 155 6.73 -5.00 -4.35
N ILE A 156 7.60 -4.36 -5.14
CA ILE A 156 9.00 -4.76 -5.31
C ILE A 156 9.74 -4.66 -3.97
N TYR A 157 9.60 -3.53 -3.26
CA TYR A 157 10.24 -3.30 -1.96
C TYR A 157 9.80 -4.30 -0.89
N ILE A 158 8.58 -4.82 -0.99
CA ILE A 158 8.03 -5.81 -0.06
C ILE A 158 8.49 -7.23 -0.44
N LEU A 159 8.47 -7.55 -1.73
CA LEU A 159 8.72 -8.91 -2.22
C LEU A 159 10.19 -9.31 -2.12
N ILE A 160 11.13 -8.39 -2.41
CA ILE A 160 12.57 -8.71 -2.40
C ILE A 160 13.03 -9.24 -1.03
N PRO A 161 12.79 -8.56 0.12
CA PRO A 161 13.18 -9.07 1.42
C PRO A 161 12.55 -10.44 1.75
N VAL A 162 11.27 -10.62 1.44
CA VAL A 162 10.55 -11.88 1.71
C VAL A 162 11.11 -13.04 0.88
N ILE A 163 11.44 -12.79 -0.39
CA ILE A 163 12.06 -13.79 -1.26
C ILE A 163 13.46 -14.15 -0.76
N ILE A 164 14.30 -13.17 -0.41
CA ILE A 164 15.65 -13.41 0.12
C ILE A 164 15.59 -14.24 1.41
N ILE A 165 14.71 -13.88 2.33
CA ILE A 165 14.52 -14.63 3.59
C ILE A 165 14.03 -16.05 3.33
N SER A 166 13.11 -16.22 2.36
CA SER A 166 12.60 -17.54 1.97
C SER A 166 13.71 -18.41 1.37
N ILE A 167 14.53 -17.86 0.48
CA ILE A 167 15.68 -18.56 -0.13
C ILE A 167 16.69 -18.94 0.96
N ASN A 168 17.04 -18.00 1.85
CA ASN A 168 17.98 -18.27 2.94
C ASN A 168 17.47 -19.41 3.84
N MET A 169 16.17 -19.43 4.17
CA MET A 169 15.59 -20.54 4.94
C MET A 169 15.58 -21.87 4.19
N ILE A 170 15.43 -21.87 2.86
CA ILE A 170 15.51 -23.11 2.07
C ILE A 170 16.97 -23.63 2.03
N ILE A 171 17.95 -22.74 1.85
CA ILE A 171 19.36 -23.13 1.70
C ILE A 171 20.02 -23.46 3.05
N PHE A 172 19.80 -22.64 4.08
CA PHE A 172 20.50 -22.73 5.36
C PHE A 172 19.62 -23.26 6.50
N GLY A 173 18.31 -23.42 6.29
CA GLY A 173 17.39 -23.97 7.29
C GLY A 173 17.67 -25.44 7.60
N ASP A 174 18.08 -26.21 6.60
CA ASP A 174 18.39 -27.64 6.74
C ASP A 174 19.73 -27.87 7.49
N ILE A 175 20.71 -26.97 7.33
CA ILE A 175 22.04 -27.06 7.97
C ILE A 175 21.95 -26.97 9.50
N ASN A 176 20.98 -26.23 10.03
CA ASN A 176 20.78 -26.12 11.49
C ASN A 176 20.02 -27.31 12.08
N GLN A 177 19.21 -28.02 11.29
CA GLN A 177 18.50 -29.23 11.75
C GLN A 177 19.45 -30.44 11.84
N GLU A 178 20.47 -30.53 10.97
CA GLU A 178 21.50 -31.58 11.05
C GLU A 178 22.47 -31.42 12.22
N LYS A 179 22.77 -30.18 12.66
CA LYS A 179 23.67 -29.95 13.82
C LYS A 179 23.03 -30.22 15.19
N LEU A 180 21.72 -30.47 15.23
CA LEU A 180 20.93 -30.72 16.44
C LEU A 180 20.48 -32.19 16.56
N LYS A 181 20.87 -33.05 15.63
CA LYS A 181 20.76 -34.52 15.71
C LYS A 181 22.12 -35.13 16.00
#